data_AF-A0A0F3IQZ8-F1
#
_entry.id   AF-A0A0F3IQZ8-F1
#
_cell.length_a   1.000
_cell.length_b   1.000
_cell.length_c   1.000
_cell.angle_alpha   90.00
_cell.angle_beta   90.00
_cell.angle_gamma   90.00
#
_symmetry.space_group_name_H-M   'P 1'
#
loop_
_entity.id
_entity.type
_entity.pdbx_description
1 polymer ?
#
loop_
_entity_poly.entity_id
_entity_poly.type
_entity_poly.pdbx_seq_one_letter_code
_entity_poly.pdbx_strand_id
1 'polypeptide(L)'
;MLTTLIPPVAEPLTVAEVADFLRLPISEPPATEPDEAPLLAALIASARQVCEQALRRRLLPQTLGLTVDYLPDVLRLPCGPIRAVLAVEQRDVSGGISLIPSDRYIVSGTRMAPITV
;
A
#
# COMPACT_ATOMS: atom_id res chain seq x y z
N MET A 1 -7.18 -0.43 12.86
CA MET A 1 -5.78 -0.45 12.39
C MET A 1 -5.72 -0.81 10.91
N LEU A 2 -4.92 -0.10 10.11
CA LEU A 2 -4.67 -0.43 8.69
C LEU A 2 -3.30 -1.13 8.58
N THR A 3 -3.25 -2.28 7.94
CA THR A 3 -2.03 -3.07 7.71
C THR A 3 -1.88 -3.44 6.24
N THR A 4 -0.65 -3.64 5.79
CA THR A 4 -0.37 -4.19 4.46
C THR A 4 -0.30 -5.71 4.56
N LEU A 5 -1.17 -6.40 3.83
CA LEU A 5 -1.21 -7.86 3.77
C LEU A 5 -0.33 -8.39 2.64
N ILE A 6 -0.41 -7.74 1.46
CA ILE A 6 0.42 -8.07 0.30
C ILE A 6 1.02 -6.75 -0.20
N PRO A 7 2.35 -6.57 -0.14
CA PRO A 7 3.01 -5.36 -0.63
C PRO A 7 2.95 -5.27 -2.16
N PRO A 8 3.28 -4.11 -2.76
CA PRO A 8 3.48 -3.99 -4.19
C PRO A 8 4.52 -4.99 -4.72
N VAL A 9 4.28 -5.53 -5.92
CA VAL A 9 5.17 -6.52 -6.57
C VAL A 9 6.48 -5.89 -7.04
N ALA A 10 6.48 -4.59 -7.29
CA ALA A 10 7.65 -3.81 -7.65
C ALA A 10 7.54 -2.42 -7.02
N GLU A 11 8.66 -1.69 -6.94
CA GLU A 11 8.69 -0.28 -6.56
C GLU A 11 8.57 0.62 -7.80
N PRO A 12 8.15 1.89 -7.67
CA PRO A 12 7.91 2.77 -8.80
C PRO A 12 9.20 3.24 -9.49
N LEU A 13 10.34 3.12 -8.79
CA LEU A 13 11.68 3.41 -9.29
C LEU A 13 12.58 2.22 -8.98
N THR A 14 13.48 1.91 -9.90
CA THR A 14 14.50 0.89 -9.72
C THR A 14 15.69 1.42 -8.91
N VAL A 15 16.45 0.51 -8.32
CA VAL A 15 17.70 0.85 -7.61
C VAL A 15 18.68 1.57 -8.55
N ALA A 16 18.77 1.16 -9.81
CA ALA A 16 19.66 1.78 -10.79
C ALA A 16 19.26 3.23 -11.12
N GLU A 17 17.97 3.49 -11.34
CA GLU A 17 17.46 4.86 -11.60
C GLU A 17 17.71 5.78 -10.40
N VAL A 18 17.50 5.29 -9.18
CA VAL A 18 17.72 6.11 -7.98
C VAL A 18 19.20 6.31 -7.71
N ALA A 19 20.04 5.31 -7.93
CA ALA A 19 21.47 5.43 -7.79
C ALA A 19 22.06 6.44 -8.80
N ASP A 20 21.59 6.43 -10.05
CA ASP A 20 21.96 7.43 -11.06
C ASP A 20 21.50 8.84 -10.64
N PHE A 21 20.25 8.98 -10.17
CA PHE A 21 19.73 10.25 -9.64
C PHE A 21 20.56 10.80 -8.48
N LEU A 22 21.00 9.92 -7.56
CA LEU A 22 21.84 10.27 -6.42
C LEU A 22 23.33 10.38 -6.78
N ARG A 23 23.71 10.12 -8.04
CA ARG A 23 25.09 10.09 -8.55
C ARG A 23 25.98 9.11 -7.79
N LEU A 24 25.43 7.98 -7.38
CA LEU A 24 26.19 6.92 -6.75
C LEU A 24 27.01 6.17 -7.82
N PRO A 25 28.24 5.73 -7.49
CA PRO A 25 29.07 4.95 -8.40
C PRO A 25 28.52 3.53 -8.52
N ILE A 26 27.53 3.33 -9.40
CA ILE A 26 26.93 2.01 -9.70
C ILE A 26 27.64 1.29 -10.86
N SER A 27 28.63 1.92 -11.49
CA SER A 27 29.29 1.43 -12.69
C SER A 27 30.70 0.91 -12.41
N GLU A 28 30.80 -0.43 -12.50
CA GLU A 28 31.97 -1.30 -12.65
C GLU A 28 32.46 -2.10 -11.41
N PRO A 29 32.78 -3.41 -11.57
CA PRO A 29 33.33 -4.22 -10.49
C PRO A 29 34.75 -3.74 -10.11
N PRO A 30 35.16 -3.80 -8.84
CA PRO A 30 34.74 -4.81 -7.88
C PRO A 30 33.77 -4.24 -6.84
N ALA A 31 32.64 -4.93 -6.67
CA ALA A 31 31.86 -4.98 -5.44
C ALA A 31 31.92 -3.73 -4.53
N THR A 32 31.54 -2.55 -5.05
CA THR A 32 31.08 -1.48 -4.17
C THR A 32 29.90 -2.05 -3.39
N GLU A 33 29.96 -1.91 -2.08
CA GLU A 33 29.61 -2.97 -1.12
C GLU A 33 28.23 -3.60 -1.37
N PRO A 34 28.11 -4.95 -1.27
CA PRO A 34 26.84 -5.67 -1.45
C PRO A 34 25.71 -5.17 -0.52
N ASP A 35 26.04 -4.34 0.47
CA ASP A 35 25.13 -3.77 1.47
C ASP A 35 24.41 -2.48 1.00
N GLU A 36 24.89 -1.77 -0.04
CA GLU A 36 24.27 -0.51 -0.48
C GLU A 36 23.00 -0.70 -1.31
N ALA A 37 22.98 -1.68 -2.23
CA ALA A 37 21.80 -1.94 -3.07
C ALA A 37 20.57 -2.39 -2.24
N PRO A 38 20.69 -3.30 -1.24
CA PRO A 38 19.60 -3.61 -0.33
C PRO A 38 19.12 -2.41 0.49
N LEU A 39 20.04 -1.56 0.97
CA LEU A 39 19.68 -0.34 1.70
C LEU A 39 18.89 0.62 0.79
N LEU A 40 19.36 0.85 -0.44
CA LEU A 40 18.66 1.74 -1.37
C LEU A 40 17.28 1.20 -1.72
N ALA A 41 17.13 -0.12 -1.92
CA ALA A 41 15.83 -0.75 -2.12
C ALA A 41 14.89 -0.51 -0.91
N ALA A 42 15.40 -0.64 0.33
CA ALA A 42 14.62 -0.36 1.53
C ALA A 42 14.22 1.14 1.64
N LEU A 43 15.12 2.05 1.27
CA LEU A 43 14.84 3.49 1.25
C LEU A 43 13.80 3.86 0.20
N ILE A 44 13.82 3.24 -0.99
CA ILE A 44 12.81 3.43 -2.03
C ILE A 44 11.43 3.02 -1.51
N ALA A 45 11.32 1.83 -0.90
CA ALA A 45 10.07 1.34 -0.33
C ALA A 45 9.56 2.25 0.80
N SER A 46 10.46 2.71 1.68
CA SER A 46 10.15 3.66 2.75
C SER A 46 9.67 5.01 2.20
N ALA A 47 10.36 5.55 1.20
CA ALA A 47 9.98 6.80 0.54
C ALA A 47 8.57 6.70 -0.07
N ARG A 48 8.27 5.59 -0.78
CA ARG A 48 6.90 5.33 -1.26
C ARG A 48 5.90 5.34 -0.11
N GLN A 49 6.18 4.63 0.99
CA GLN A 49 5.28 4.58 2.15
C GLN A 49 5.02 5.97 2.74
N VAL A 50 6.06 6.80 2.88
CA VAL A 50 5.94 8.18 3.36
C VAL A 50 5.08 9.02 2.39
N CYS A 51 5.33 8.93 1.09
CA CYS A 51 4.52 9.61 0.08
C CYS A 51 3.05 9.16 0.14
N GLU A 52 2.79 7.86 0.25
CA GLU A 52 1.44 7.32 0.33
C GLU A 52 0.69 7.79 1.58
N GLN A 53 1.38 7.90 2.72
CA GLN A 53 0.81 8.45 3.95
C GLN A 53 0.44 9.93 3.78
N ALA A 54 1.34 10.73 3.22
CA ALA A 54 1.12 12.16 2.98
C ALA A 54 -0.02 12.39 1.97
N LEU A 55 -0.08 11.59 0.90
CA LEU A 55 -1.10 11.69 -0.14
C LEU A 55 -2.44 11.05 0.25
N ARG A 56 -2.48 10.26 1.33
CA ARG A 56 -3.62 9.40 1.72
C ARG A 56 -4.07 8.48 0.58
N ARG A 57 -3.12 8.06 -0.25
CA ARG A 57 -3.32 7.26 -1.47
C ARG A 57 -2.31 6.14 -1.53
N ARG A 58 -2.63 5.08 -2.25
CA ARG A 58 -1.67 4.03 -2.59
C ARG A 58 -1.18 4.27 -4.01
N LEU A 59 0.13 4.34 -4.20
CA LEU A 59 0.74 4.66 -5.49
C LEU A 59 0.80 3.41 -6.38
N LEU A 60 0.89 2.23 -5.75
CA LEU A 60 0.95 0.95 -6.42
C LEU A 60 -0.12 -0.01 -5.90
N PRO A 61 -0.55 -0.99 -6.73
CA PRO A 61 -1.48 -2.03 -6.31
C PRO A 61 -0.91 -2.82 -5.12
N GLN A 62 -1.69 -2.93 -4.05
CA GLN A 62 -1.36 -3.70 -2.86
C GLN A 62 -2.65 -4.13 -2.15
N THR A 63 -2.56 -5.18 -1.35
CA THR A 63 -3.69 -5.66 -0.55
C THR A 63 -3.53 -5.17 0.88
N LEU A 64 -4.58 -4.51 1.38
CA LEU A 64 -4.59 -3.91 2.72
C LEU A 64 -5.65 -4.60 3.58
N GLY A 65 -5.34 -4.75 4.87
CA GLY A 65 -6.28 -5.16 5.90
C GLY A 65 -6.69 -3.94 6.73
N LEU A 66 -7.98 -3.73 6.92
CA LEU A 66 -8.52 -2.72 7.82
C LEU A 66 -9.29 -3.40 8.94
N THR A 67 -8.72 -3.40 10.14
CA THR A 67 -9.40 -3.86 11.35
C THR A 67 -10.09 -2.68 12.03
N VAL A 68 -11.36 -2.81 12.35
CA VAL A 68 -12.14 -1.82 13.12
C VAL A 68 -12.88 -2.55 14.24
N ASP A 69 -13.06 -1.88 15.38
CA ASP A 69 -13.74 -2.48 16.54
C ASP A 69 -15.26 -2.59 16.32
N TYR A 70 -15.81 -1.75 15.45
CA TYR A 70 -17.21 -1.81 15.05
C TYR A 70 -17.36 -1.40 13.57
N LEU A 71 -18.39 -1.94 12.92
CA LEU A 71 -18.74 -1.62 11.54
C LEU A 71 -19.94 -0.65 11.52
N PRO A 72 -19.74 0.64 11.23
CA PRO A 72 -20.85 1.58 11.03
C PRO A 72 -21.58 1.30 9.71
N ASP A 73 -22.79 1.86 9.56
CA ASP A 73 -23.54 1.84 8.29
C ASP A 73 -22.74 2.43 7.11
N VAL A 74 -21.89 3.42 7.40
CA VAL A 74 -20.97 4.02 6.44
C VAL A 74 -19.56 4.05 7.03
N LEU A 75 -18.67 3.23 6.48
CA LEU A 75 -17.25 3.24 6.83
C LEU A 75 -16.44 3.97 5.75
N ARG A 76 -15.83 5.10 6.12
CA ARG A 76 -14.87 5.77 5.25
C ARG A 76 -13.53 5.04 5.28
N LEU A 77 -13.11 4.55 4.13
CA LEU A 77 -11.80 3.92 4.01
C LEU A 77 -10.69 4.98 4.17
N PRO A 78 -9.60 4.65 4.87
CA PRO A 78 -8.52 5.61 5.14
C PRO A 78 -7.70 5.98 3.91
N CYS A 79 -7.75 5.14 2.86
CA CYS A 79 -7.08 5.34 1.58
C CYS A 79 -7.99 4.91 0.42
N GLY A 80 -7.94 5.66 -0.68
CA GLY A 80 -8.63 5.36 -1.93
C GLY A 80 -7.94 6.06 -3.11
N PRO A 81 -8.32 5.76 -4.36
CA PRO A 81 -9.36 4.80 -4.75
C PRO A 81 -8.93 3.34 -4.47
N ILE A 82 -9.92 2.48 -4.18
CA ILE A 82 -9.71 1.03 -4.08
C ILE A 82 -10.23 0.34 -5.33
N ARG A 83 -9.58 -0.78 -5.71
CA ARG A 83 -10.00 -1.59 -6.86
C ARG A 83 -11.18 -2.50 -6.53
N ALA A 84 -11.11 -3.17 -5.37
CA ALA A 84 -12.14 -4.09 -4.89
C ALA A 84 -12.00 -4.30 -3.38
N VAL A 85 -13.08 -4.71 -2.73
CA VAL A 85 -13.06 -5.32 -1.40
C VAL A 85 -13.01 -6.84 -1.60
N LEU A 86 -12.00 -7.49 -1.04
CA LEU A 86 -11.81 -8.94 -1.21
C LEU A 86 -12.69 -9.76 -0.27
N ALA A 87 -12.79 -9.33 0.99
CA ALA A 87 -13.62 -9.94 2.01
C ALA A 87 -13.94 -8.91 3.10
N VAL A 88 -15.07 -9.11 3.77
CA VAL A 88 -15.42 -8.41 5.00
C VAL A 88 -15.69 -9.48 6.05
N GLU A 89 -14.85 -9.52 7.07
CA GLU A 89 -14.89 -10.52 8.12
C GLU A 89 -15.31 -9.87 9.45
N GLN A 90 -16.25 -10.50 10.14
CA GLN A 90 -16.67 -10.12 11.48
C GLN A 90 -16.15 -11.15 12.48
N ARG A 91 -15.53 -10.66 13.55
CA ARG A 91 -15.09 -11.49 14.67
C ARG A 91 -16.07 -11.36 15.83
N ASP A 92 -16.47 -12.48 16.41
CA ASP A 92 -17.30 -12.51 17.61
C ASP A 92 -16.48 -12.49 18.92
N VAL A 93 -17.17 -12.43 20.06
CA VAL A 93 -16.56 -12.40 21.40
C VAL A 93 -15.79 -13.67 21.77
N SER A 94 -16.09 -14.80 21.11
CA SER A 94 -15.37 -16.06 21.27
C SER A 94 -14.17 -16.19 20.32
N GLY A 95 -13.94 -15.20 19.45
CA GLY A 95 -12.88 -15.20 18.45
C GLY A 95 -13.24 -15.92 17.16
N GLY A 96 -14.48 -16.40 17.00
CA GLY A 96 -15.01 -16.95 15.77
C GLY A 96 -15.07 -15.90 14.66
N ILE A 97 -14.81 -16.30 13.42
CA ILE A 97 -14.83 -15.42 12.25
C ILE A 97 -16.01 -15.82 11.37
N SER A 98 -16.84 -14.85 11.00
CA SER A 98 -17.91 -15.00 10.03
C SER A 98 -17.73 -14.02 8.87
N LEU A 99 -18.05 -14.47 7.66
CA LEU A 99 -17.99 -13.63 6.46
C LEU A 99 -19.29 -12.83 6.32
N ILE A 100 -19.17 -11.52 6.08
CA ILE A 100 -20.28 -10.68 5.64
C ILE A 100 -20.39 -10.81 4.11
N PRO A 101 -21.51 -11.36 3.57
CA PRO A 101 -21.68 -11.51 2.13
C PRO A 101 -21.67 -10.18 1.39
N SER A 102 -21.22 -10.19 0.14
CA SER A 102 -21.06 -8.98 -0.69
C SER A 102 -22.37 -8.30 -1.08
N ASP A 103 -23.51 -8.98 -0.99
CA ASP A 103 -24.84 -8.38 -1.21
C ASP A 103 -25.31 -7.52 -0.03
N ARG A 104 -24.63 -7.59 1.13
CA ARG A 104 -24.97 -6.81 2.33
C ARG A 104 -24.25 -5.48 2.42
N TYR A 105 -23.34 -5.16 1.49
CA TYR A 105 -22.62 -3.90 1.48
C TYR A 105 -22.39 -3.38 0.06
N ILE A 106 -22.18 -2.07 -0.06
CA ILE A 106 -21.89 -1.40 -1.32
C ILE A 106 -20.61 -0.60 -1.16
N VAL A 107 -19.73 -0.66 -2.16
CA VAL A 107 -18.52 0.17 -2.23
C VAL A 107 -18.79 1.34 -3.16
N SER A 108 -18.62 2.56 -2.65
CA SER A 108 -18.77 3.81 -3.43
C SER A 108 -17.45 4.58 -3.46
N GLY A 109 -17.24 5.40 -4.50
CA GLY A 109 -16.04 6.24 -4.65
C GLY A 109 -14.81 5.54 -5.23
N THR A 110 -14.99 4.54 -6.09
CA THR A 110 -13.88 3.80 -6.74
C THR A 110 -13.16 4.59 -7.83
N ARG A 111 -13.62 5.80 -8.16
CA ARG A 111 -13.01 6.67 -9.17
C ARG A 111 -12.27 7.83 -8.50
N MET A 112 -11.08 8.16 -9.01
CA MET A 112 -10.45 9.44 -8.69
C MET A 112 -11.36 10.57 -9.16
N ALA A 113 -11.69 11.50 -8.26
CA ALA A 113 -12.22 12.79 -8.68
C ALA A 113 -11.17 13.46 -9.59
N PRO A 114 -11.56 14.00 -10.76
CA PRO A 114 -10.63 14.75 -11.59
C PRO A 114 -10.05 15.92 -10.78
N ILE A 115 -8.78 16.22 -11.00
CA ILE A 115 -8.21 17.48 -10.51
C ILE A 115 -8.88 18.57 -11.34
N THR A 116 -9.88 19.24 -10.78
CA THR A 116 -10.38 20.48 -11.34
C THR A 116 -9.34 21.55 -11.04
N VAL A 117 -8.58 21.95 -12.07
CA VAL A 117 -7.71 23.14 -12.03
C VAL A 117 -8.55 24.35 -12.38
#